data_AF-A0A960K9L0-F1
#
_entry.id   AF-A0A960K9L0-F1
#
_cell.length_a   1.000
_cell.length_b   1.000
_cell.length_c   1.000
_cell.angle_alpha   90.00
_cell.angle_beta   90.00
_cell.angle_gamma   90.00
#
_symmetry.space_group_name_H-M   'P 1'
#
loop_
_entity.id
_entity.type
_entity.pdbx_description
1 polymer ?
#
loop_
_entity_poly.entity_id
_entity_poly.type
_entity_poly.pdbx_seq_one_letter_code
_entity_poly.pdbx_strand_id
1 'polypeptide(L)'
;MRELERLLVSHLEANGPIGFDDYQAQALYAPGLGFYATGHGAGRRRDFLTSPEVGPLFGAVIGRALDTWWAEMGEPATFTVVEAGAGPGTLARSILAAAPRCAGALDLVLVEVSDAQRGSHPAGVRSRPDLPAPDELGGGPTVVLANELLDNLPVALAERGADGWSEVRVGAAGGRLVEVLGPLVPEQIDWCDALVPDAAIGAR
;
A
#
# COMPACT_ATOMS: atom_id res chain seq x y z
N MET A 1 18.49 -7.68 0.93
CA MET A 1 18.09 -8.62 2.01
C MET A 1 19.21 -8.90 3.02
N ARG A 2 20.33 -9.56 2.66
CA ARG A 2 21.36 -9.98 3.66
C ARG A 2 21.96 -8.87 4.54
N GLU A 3 22.00 -7.62 4.06
CA GLU A 3 22.49 -6.49 4.86
C GLU A 3 21.44 -5.96 5.84
N LEU A 4 20.22 -5.72 5.35
CA LEU A 4 19.09 -5.32 6.18
C LEU A 4 18.84 -6.32 7.32
N GLU A 5 18.86 -7.62 7.01
CA GLU A 5 18.68 -8.67 8.00
C GLU A 5 19.73 -8.60 9.13
N ARG A 6 21.01 -8.41 8.79
CA ARG A 6 22.08 -8.25 9.80
C ARG A 6 21.86 -7.02 10.68
N LEU A 7 21.45 -5.89 10.09
CA LEU A 7 21.19 -4.66 10.83
C LEU A 7 19.99 -4.84 11.77
N LEU A 8 18.92 -5.47 11.30
CA LEU A 8 17.75 -5.78 12.12
C LEU A 8 18.11 -6.74 13.25
N VAL A 9 18.81 -7.84 12.98
CA VAL A 9 19.26 -8.76 14.04
C VAL A 9 20.06 -8.01 15.11
N SER A 10 21.06 -7.22 14.73
CA SER A 10 21.86 -6.44 15.69
C SER A 10 21.02 -5.44 16.48
N HIS A 11 20.02 -4.81 15.85
CA HIS A 11 19.12 -3.87 16.51
C HIS A 11 18.21 -4.58 17.53
N LEU A 12 17.62 -5.72 17.15
CA LEU A 12 16.69 -6.48 17.98
C LEU A 12 17.38 -7.18 19.16
N GLU A 13 18.63 -7.61 19.00
CA GLU A 13 19.45 -8.11 20.11
C GLU A 13 19.69 -7.04 21.18
N ALA A 14 19.80 -5.76 20.78
CA ALA A 14 20.05 -4.65 21.68
C ALA A 14 18.78 -4.01 22.28
N ASN A 15 17.67 -4.00 21.52
CA ASN A 15 16.47 -3.22 21.86
C ASN A 15 15.22 -4.07 22.10
N GLY A 16 15.31 -5.38 21.83
CA GLY A 16 14.18 -6.31 21.93
C GLY A 16 13.32 -6.39 20.67
N PRO A 17 12.25 -7.20 20.70
CA PRO A 17 11.39 -7.45 19.54
C PRO A 17 10.57 -6.22 19.12
N ILE A 18 10.29 -6.13 17.82
CA ILE A 18 9.39 -5.13 17.19
C ILE A 18 8.13 -5.80 16.65
N GLY A 19 7.09 -5.03 16.32
CA GLY A 19 5.89 -5.56 15.67
C GLY A 19 6.21 -6.17 14.30
N PHE A 20 5.38 -7.11 13.84
CA PHE A 20 5.54 -7.67 12.49
C PHE A 20 5.38 -6.61 11.39
N ASP A 21 4.47 -5.65 11.62
CA ASP A 21 4.28 -4.46 10.79
C ASP A 21 5.55 -3.62 10.70
N ASP A 22 6.21 -3.32 11.81
CA ASP A 22 7.47 -2.57 11.81
C ASP A 22 8.54 -3.32 11.02
N TYR A 23 8.67 -4.63 11.23
CA TYR A 23 9.59 -5.47 10.45
C TYR A 23 9.26 -5.42 8.95
N GLN A 24 7.99 -5.59 8.57
CA GLN A 24 7.54 -5.56 7.19
C GLN A 24 7.78 -4.19 6.56
N ALA A 25 7.55 -3.10 7.30
CA ALA A 25 7.82 -1.74 6.87
C ALA A 25 9.32 -1.54 6.56
N GLN A 26 10.22 -2.05 7.40
CA GLN A 26 11.66 -2.03 7.12
C GLN A 26 12.01 -2.87 5.89
N ALA A 27 11.48 -4.10 5.80
CA ALA A 27 11.73 -5.00 4.67
C ALA A 27 11.30 -4.40 3.33
N LEU A 28 10.19 -3.67 3.30
CA LEU A 28 9.63 -3.07 2.09
C LEU A 28 10.24 -1.70 1.77
N TYR A 29 10.37 -0.82 2.77
CA TYR A 29 10.54 0.62 2.56
C TYR A 29 11.81 1.22 3.20
N ALA A 30 12.65 0.45 3.90
CA ALA A 30 13.88 0.98 4.51
C ALA A 30 14.74 1.72 3.45
N PRO A 31 15.13 2.99 3.68
CA PRO A 31 15.90 3.76 2.70
C PRO A 31 17.16 3.03 2.25
N GLY A 32 17.31 2.82 0.94
CA GLY A 32 18.46 2.17 0.31
C GLY A 32 18.61 0.66 0.56
N LEU A 33 17.72 0.03 1.33
CA LEU A 33 17.83 -1.39 1.70
C LEU A 33 16.54 -2.19 1.51
N GLY A 34 15.39 -1.55 1.68
CA GLY A 34 14.07 -2.14 1.48
C GLY A 34 13.82 -2.50 0.02
N PHE A 35 12.91 -3.43 -0.21
CA PHE A 35 12.56 -3.93 -1.53
C PHE A 35 12.22 -2.78 -2.51
N TYR A 36 11.23 -1.95 -2.18
CA TYR A 36 10.80 -0.84 -3.04
C TYR A 36 11.78 0.34 -3.08
N ALA A 37 12.64 0.47 -2.05
CA ALA A 37 13.65 1.52 -1.99
C ALA A 37 14.91 1.23 -2.83
N THR A 38 15.14 -0.02 -3.21
CA THR A 38 16.33 -0.47 -3.96
C THR A 38 16.08 -0.64 -5.46
N GLY A 39 14.93 -0.15 -5.95
CA GLY A 39 14.56 -0.25 -7.35
C GLY A 39 13.96 -1.60 -7.76
N HIS A 40 13.64 -2.48 -6.80
CA HIS A 40 12.77 -3.62 -7.06
C HIS A 40 11.30 -3.15 -7.12
N GLY A 41 10.44 -3.92 -7.78
CA GLY A 41 9.01 -3.60 -7.86
C GLY A 41 8.32 -4.07 -9.13
N ALA A 42 7.19 -3.44 -9.42
CA ALA A 42 6.35 -3.77 -10.57
C ALA A 42 6.92 -3.26 -11.89
N GLY A 43 6.83 -4.09 -12.94
CA GLY A 43 7.10 -3.68 -14.31
C GLY A 43 7.46 -4.85 -15.22
N ARG A 44 7.26 -4.68 -16.53
CA ARG A 44 7.56 -5.71 -17.55
C ARG A 44 8.97 -6.30 -17.55
N ARG A 45 9.93 -5.62 -16.91
CA ARG A 45 11.32 -6.05 -16.78
C ARG A 45 11.80 -6.01 -15.32
N ARG A 46 10.87 -6.01 -14.37
CA ARG A 46 11.16 -6.01 -12.93
C ARG A 46 10.67 -7.31 -12.30
N ASP A 47 10.55 -7.32 -10.98
CA ASP A 47 10.38 -8.52 -10.16
C ASP A 47 9.00 -9.15 -10.30
N PHE A 48 7.97 -8.35 -10.61
CA PHE A 48 6.61 -8.84 -10.87
C PHE A 48 5.83 -7.92 -11.82
N LEU A 49 4.71 -8.44 -12.33
CA LEU A 49 3.75 -7.72 -13.17
C LEU A 49 2.50 -7.41 -12.35
N THR A 50 2.09 -6.14 -12.32
CA THR A 50 0.75 -5.74 -11.87
C THR A 50 -0.21 -5.63 -13.05
N SER A 51 -1.51 -5.53 -12.78
CA SER A 51 -2.55 -5.43 -13.82
C SER A 51 -2.30 -4.32 -14.87
N PRO A 52 -1.87 -3.09 -14.48
CA PRO A 52 -1.48 -2.05 -15.45
C PRO A 52 -0.27 -2.40 -16.31
N GLU A 53 0.64 -3.24 -15.83
CA GLU A 53 1.90 -3.59 -16.52
C GLU A 53 1.71 -4.68 -17.59
N VAL A 54 0.63 -5.46 -17.50
CA VAL A 54 0.26 -6.47 -18.50
C VAL A 54 -0.03 -5.80 -19.85
N GLY A 55 -0.80 -4.71 -19.85
CA GLY A 55 -1.10 -3.95 -21.06
C GLY A 55 -2.18 -2.88 -20.87
N PRO A 56 -2.48 -2.10 -21.94
CA PRO A 56 -3.30 -0.90 -21.83
C PRO A 56 -4.79 -1.17 -21.55
N LEU A 57 -5.25 -2.41 -21.73
CA LEU A 57 -6.66 -2.77 -21.57
C LEU A 57 -7.18 -2.48 -20.16
N PHE A 58 -6.36 -2.71 -19.13
CA PHE A 58 -6.76 -2.45 -17.74
C PHE A 58 -7.08 -0.96 -17.52
N GLY A 59 -6.19 -0.05 -17.94
CA GLY A 59 -6.45 1.38 -17.88
C GLY A 59 -7.66 1.83 -18.71
N ALA A 60 -7.90 1.20 -19.87
CA ALA A 60 -9.09 1.49 -20.67
C ALA A 60 -10.40 1.04 -19.99
N VAL A 61 -10.38 -0.10 -19.27
CA VAL A 61 -11.53 -0.56 -18.47
C VAL A 61 -11.80 0.40 -17.33
N ILE A 62 -10.75 0.81 -16.59
CA ILE A 62 -10.88 1.80 -15.51
C ILE A 62 -11.37 3.15 -16.05
N GLY A 63 -10.85 3.62 -17.19
CA GLY A 63 -11.32 4.85 -17.83
C GLY A 63 -12.82 4.82 -18.15
N ARG A 64 -13.36 3.67 -18.60
CA ARG A 64 -14.81 3.52 -18.80
C ARG A 64 -15.61 3.53 -17.49
N ALA A 65 -15.07 2.95 -16.42
CA ALA A 65 -15.71 3.02 -15.10
C ALA A 65 -15.74 4.47 -14.59
N LEU A 66 -14.66 5.22 -14.78
CA LEU A 66 -14.59 6.65 -14.47
C LEU A 66 -15.66 7.45 -15.23
N ASP A 67 -15.90 7.16 -16.52
CA ASP A 67 -16.99 7.79 -17.28
C ASP A 67 -18.37 7.53 -16.67
N THR A 68 -18.62 6.30 -16.22
CA THR A 68 -19.88 5.94 -15.56
C THR A 68 -20.04 6.72 -14.26
N TRP A 69 -19.04 6.70 -13.37
CA TRP A 69 -19.12 7.40 -12.08
C TRP A 69 -19.19 8.91 -12.24
N TRP A 70 -18.46 9.48 -13.20
CA TRP A 70 -18.54 10.90 -13.52
C TRP A 70 -19.96 11.31 -13.95
N ALA A 71 -20.61 10.51 -14.81
CA ALA A 71 -21.99 10.76 -15.23
C ALA A 71 -22.99 10.60 -14.08
N GLU A 72 -22.82 9.59 -13.22
CA GLU A 72 -23.64 9.39 -12.01
C GLU A 72 -23.53 10.56 -11.02
N MET A 73 -22.37 11.22 -11.01
CA MET A 73 -22.10 12.41 -10.20
C MET A 73 -22.56 13.73 -10.86
N GLY A 74 -23.26 13.67 -11.99
CA GLY A 74 -23.82 14.83 -12.66
C GLY A 74 -22.85 15.58 -13.58
N GLU A 75 -21.85 14.86 -14.11
CA GLU A 75 -20.85 15.40 -15.05
C GLU A 75 -20.16 16.68 -14.53
N PRO A 76 -19.59 16.67 -13.30
CA PRO A 76 -18.96 17.86 -12.74
C PRO A 76 -17.79 18.34 -13.60
N ALA A 77 -17.59 19.66 -13.64
CA ALA A 77 -16.50 20.28 -14.40
C ALA A 77 -15.11 19.89 -13.90
N THR A 78 -15.00 19.54 -12.62
CA THR A 78 -13.81 18.95 -12.01
C THR A 78 -14.19 17.62 -11.40
N PHE A 79 -13.44 16.56 -11.75
CA PHE A 79 -13.66 15.21 -11.29
C PHE A 79 -12.36 14.63 -10.72
N THR A 80 -12.25 14.66 -9.40
CA THR A 80 -11.04 14.26 -8.69
C THR A 80 -10.94 12.75 -8.61
N VAL A 81 -9.79 12.21 -9.05
CA VAL A 81 -9.48 10.78 -8.92
C VAL A 81 -8.12 10.64 -8.24
N VAL A 82 -8.12 10.00 -7.08
CA VAL A 82 -6.90 9.72 -6.31
C VAL A 82 -6.43 8.31 -6.62
N GLU A 83 -5.22 8.14 -7.14
CA GLU A 83 -4.55 6.85 -7.27
C GLU A 83 -3.58 6.67 -6.11
N ALA A 84 -3.93 5.82 -5.14
CA ALA A 84 -3.13 5.51 -3.98
C ALA A 84 -2.19 4.33 -4.25
N GLY A 85 -0.88 4.53 -4.04
CA GLY A 85 0.14 3.58 -4.46
C GLY A 85 0.35 3.64 -5.98
N ALA A 86 0.41 4.85 -6.54
CA ALA A 86 0.44 5.06 -7.99
C ALA A 86 1.71 4.51 -8.66
N GLY A 87 2.74 4.18 -7.89
CA GLY A 87 4.03 3.72 -8.39
C GLY A 87 4.61 4.72 -9.42
N PRO A 88 5.09 4.26 -10.59
CA PRO A 88 5.58 5.15 -11.64
C PRO A 88 4.45 5.81 -12.47
N GLY A 89 3.17 5.65 -12.10
CA GLY A 89 2.03 6.23 -12.79
C GLY A 89 1.60 5.48 -14.06
N THR A 90 1.82 4.16 -14.12
CA THR A 90 1.46 3.34 -15.29
C THR A 90 -0.04 3.28 -15.54
N LEU A 91 -0.84 3.16 -14.48
CA LEU A 91 -2.30 3.15 -14.59
C LEU A 91 -2.81 4.52 -15.05
N ALA A 92 -2.41 5.62 -14.40
CA ALA A 92 -2.71 6.98 -14.83
C ALA A 92 -2.39 7.22 -16.32
N ARG A 93 -1.21 6.81 -16.81
CA ARG A 93 -0.87 6.90 -18.25
C ARG A 93 -1.84 6.12 -19.13
N SER A 94 -2.20 4.92 -18.72
CA SER A 94 -3.10 4.06 -19.48
C SER A 94 -4.53 4.62 -19.52
N ILE A 95 -4.99 5.23 -18.43
CA ILE A 95 -6.28 5.95 -18.36
C ILE A 95 -6.26 7.17 -19.28
N LEU A 96 -5.22 8.02 -19.17
CA LEU A 96 -5.09 9.22 -20.01
C LEU A 96 -5.00 8.86 -21.50
N ALA A 97 -4.25 7.82 -21.85
CA ALA A 97 -4.13 7.34 -23.22
C ALA A 97 -5.44 6.74 -23.78
N ALA A 98 -6.28 6.17 -22.92
CA ALA A 98 -7.60 5.66 -23.32
C ALA A 98 -8.61 6.78 -23.61
N ALA A 99 -8.30 8.03 -23.21
CA ALA A 99 -9.11 9.22 -23.46
C ALA A 99 -10.60 9.03 -23.11
N PRO A 100 -10.94 8.74 -21.84
CA PRO A 100 -12.33 8.64 -21.40
C PRO A 100 -13.08 9.96 -21.65
N ARG A 101 -14.42 9.92 -21.73
CA ARG A 101 -15.23 11.13 -21.94
C ARG A 101 -14.99 12.19 -20.87
N CYS A 102 -14.75 11.77 -19.63
CA CYS A 102 -14.43 12.64 -18.51
C CYS A 102 -13.01 13.23 -18.55
N ALA A 103 -12.16 12.90 -19.53
CA ALA A 103 -10.75 13.31 -19.56
C ALA A 103 -10.52 14.82 -19.42
N GLY A 104 -11.42 15.65 -19.93
CA GLY A 104 -11.34 17.11 -19.79
C GLY A 104 -11.65 17.63 -18.37
N ALA A 105 -12.32 16.83 -17.55
CA ALA A 105 -12.69 17.14 -16.16
C ALA A 105 -11.76 16.45 -15.15
N LEU A 106 -10.95 15.46 -15.55
CA LEU A 106 -10.12 14.69 -14.63
C LEU A 106 -9.07 15.55 -13.94
N ASP A 107 -9.10 15.52 -12.61
CA ASP A 107 -8.02 15.97 -11.74
C ASP A 107 -7.40 14.74 -11.08
N LEU A 108 -6.35 14.20 -11.70
CA LEU A 108 -5.66 13.01 -11.22
C LEU A 108 -4.65 13.35 -10.13
N VAL A 109 -4.82 12.75 -8.95
CA VAL A 109 -3.90 12.86 -7.80
C VAL A 109 -3.20 11.53 -7.60
N LEU A 110 -1.91 11.46 -7.88
CA LEU A 110 -1.10 10.27 -7.71
C LEU A 110 -0.35 10.35 -6.38
N VAL A 111 -0.61 9.38 -5.51
CA VAL A 111 0.01 9.26 -4.19
C VAL A 111 1.05 8.14 -4.23
N GLU A 112 2.31 8.49 -4.01
CA GLU A 112 3.43 7.55 -4.05
C GLU A 112 4.56 8.02 -3.12
N VAL A 113 4.96 7.19 -2.16
CA VAL A 113 5.97 7.54 -1.15
C VAL A 113 7.37 7.70 -1.73
N SER A 114 7.69 6.99 -2.82
CA SER A 114 9.00 7.03 -3.45
C SER A 114 9.20 8.25 -4.36
N ASP A 115 10.13 9.15 -3.96
CA ASP A 115 10.53 10.33 -4.75
C ASP A 115 10.93 9.97 -6.19
N ALA A 116 11.67 8.87 -6.35
CA ALA A 116 12.14 8.40 -7.65
C ALA A 116 10.98 7.99 -8.57
N GLN A 117 9.96 7.33 -8.02
CA GLN A 117 8.78 6.92 -8.78
C GLN A 117 7.88 8.11 -9.09
N ARG A 118 7.69 9.04 -8.13
CA ARG A 118 6.99 10.32 -8.37
C ARG A 118 7.62 11.13 -9.48
N GLY A 119 8.95 11.18 -9.55
CA GLY A 119 9.68 11.85 -10.63
C GLY A 119 9.40 11.27 -12.02
N SER A 120 8.81 10.08 -12.10
CA SER A 120 8.41 9.47 -13.38
C SER A 120 6.99 9.82 -13.80
N HIS A 121 6.13 10.34 -12.91
CA HIS A 121 4.69 10.52 -13.18
C HIS A 121 4.39 11.31 -14.48
N PRO A 122 3.28 11.01 -15.19
CA PRO A 122 2.93 11.71 -16.42
C PRO A 122 2.63 13.19 -16.17
N ALA A 123 2.77 14.03 -17.21
CA ALA A 123 2.37 15.43 -17.14
C ALA A 123 0.84 15.55 -16.97
N GLY A 124 0.40 16.67 -16.37
CA GLY A 124 -1.03 16.96 -16.18
C GLY A 124 -1.66 16.27 -14.96
N VAL A 125 -0.85 15.71 -14.06
CA VAL A 125 -1.30 15.11 -12.79
C VAL A 125 -0.71 15.86 -11.59
N ARG A 126 -1.36 15.73 -10.43
CA ARG A 126 -0.81 16.17 -9.14
C ARG A 126 -0.10 14.98 -8.47
N SER A 127 1.18 15.12 -8.17
CA SER A 127 1.98 14.07 -7.53
C SER A 127 2.29 14.45 -6.08
N ARG A 128 2.09 13.54 -5.13
CA ARG A 128 2.37 13.78 -3.69
C ARG A 128 2.77 12.50 -2.94
N PRO A 129 3.47 12.60 -1.80
CA PRO A 129 3.93 11.44 -1.04
C PRO A 129 2.87 10.82 -0.13
N ASP A 130 1.83 11.57 0.22
CA ASP A 130 0.84 11.23 1.25
C ASP A 130 -0.59 11.38 0.73
N LEU A 131 -1.53 10.64 1.33
CA LEU A 131 -2.95 10.73 0.97
C LEU A 131 -3.48 12.13 1.30
N PRO A 132 -4.23 12.78 0.37
CA PRO A 132 -4.83 14.08 0.65
C PRO A 132 -5.89 13.95 1.74
N ALA A 133 -5.91 14.90 2.68
CA ALA A 133 -7.00 15.08 3.61
C ALA A 133 -8.29 15.50 2.84
N PRO A 134 -9.49 15.17 3.35
CA PRO A 134 -10.74 15.45 2.65
C PRO A 134 -10.96 16.93 2.27
N ASP A 135 -10.45 17.86 3.07
CA ASP A 135 -10.52 19.30 2.84
C ASP A 135 -9.58 19.78 1.70
N GLU A 136 -8.49 19.05 1.45
CA GLU A 136 -7.58 19.31 0.31
C GLU A 136 -8.17 18.90 -1.05
N LEU A 137 -9.26 18.11 -1.06
CA LEU A 137 -9.89 17.58 -2.27
C LEU A 137 -10.94 18.52 -2.87
N GLY A 138 -11.15 19.71 -2.28
CA GLY A 138 -12.04 20.74 -2.83
C GLY A 138 -13.53 20.46 -2.65
N GLY A 139 -13.90 19.46 -1.85
CA GLY A 139 -15.29 19.17 -1.44
C GLY A 139 -16.20 18.58 -2.53
N GLY A 140 -15.67 18.32 -3.72
CA GLY A 140 -16.39 17.66 -4.81
C GLY A 140 -16.38 16.14 -4.71
N PRO A 141 -17.21 15.44 -5.52
CA PRO A 141 -17.16 13.99 -5.62
C PRO A 141 -15.75 13.50 -5.99
N THR A 142 -15.25 12.52 -5.23
CA THR A 142 -13.90 11.97 -5.41
C THR A 142 -13.96 10.46 -5.58
N VAL A 143 -13.21 9.93 -6.53
CA VAL A 143 -12.97 8.49 -6.69
C VAL A 143 -11.57 8.16 -6.17
N VAL A 144 -11.43 7.06 -5.42
CA VAL A 144 -10.13 6.55 -4.97
C VAL A 144 -9.87 5.20 -5.65
N LEU A 145 -8.73 5.11 -6.34
CA LEU A 145 -8.20 3.89 -6.94
C LEU A 145 -7.05 3.38 -6.07
N ALA A 146 -7.08 2.10 -5.70
CA ALA A 146 -6.05 1.46 -4.87
C ALA A 146 -5.73 0.06 -5.42
N ASN A 147 -5.12 0.02 -6.61
CA ASN A 147 -4.76 -1.25 -7.25
C ASN A 147 -3.48 -1.82 -6.62
N GLU A 148 -3.56 -3.02 -6.02
CA GLU A 148 -2.40 -3.71 -5.42
C GLU A 148 -1.66 -2.86 -4.37
N LEU A 149 -2.43 -2.04 -3.66
CA LEU A 149 -1.95 -1.26 -2.52
C LEU A 149 -1.98 -2.08 -1.23
N LEU A 150 -3.13 -2.69 -0.93
CA LEU A 150 -3.41 -3.27 0.39
C LEU A 150 -2.56 -4.51 0.72
N ASP A 151 -2.16 -5.26 -0.30
CA ASP A 151 -1.27 -6.43 -0.18
C ASP A 151 0.18 -6.05 0.17
N ASN A 152 0.55 -4.78 0.00
CA ASN A 152 1.87 -4.24 0.30
C ASN A 152 1.91 -3.33 1.53
N LEU A 153 0.79 -3.16 2.24
CA LEU A 153 0.77 -2.42 3.48
C LEU A 153 1.35 -3.28 4.62
N PRO A 154 2.18 -2.70 5.50
CA PRO A 154 2.58 -3.36 6.74
C PRO A 154 1.37 -3.74 7.57
N VAL A 155 1.30 -4.99 8.03
CA VAL A 155 0.18 -5.50 8.84
C VAL A 155 0.68 -5.99 10.19
N ALA A 156 -0.05 -5.65 11.25
CA ALA A 156 0.12 -6.29 12.53
C ALA A 156 -0.50 -7.70 12.47
N LEU A 157 0.11 -8.64 13.18
CA LEU A 157 -0.36 -10.02 13.25
C LEU A 157 -0.74 -10.35 14.69
N ALA A 158 -1.88 -10.99 14.88
CA ALA A 158 -2.30 -11.54 16.15
C ALA A 158 -2.38 -13.06 16.04
N GLU A 159 -1.98 -13.78 17.08
CA GLU A 159 -2.12 -15.24 17.15
C GLU A 159 -3.07 -15.60 18.29
N ARG A 160 -4.03 -16.49 18.02
CA ARG A 160 -4.93 -17.02 19.03
C ARG A 160 -4.23 -18.09 19.86
N GLY A 161 -3.90 -17.78 21.11
CA GLY A 161 -3.42 -18.72 22.10
C GLY A 161 -4.54 -19.38 22.91
N ALA A 162 -4.17 -20.29 23.82
CA ALA A 162 -5.11 -20.91 24.76
C ALA A 162 -5.69 -19.90 25.76
N ASP A 163 -4.90 -18.88 26.12
CA ASP A 163 -5.24 -17.87 27.13
C ASP A 163 -5.73 -16.53 26.51
N GLY A 164 -5.93 -16.48 25.19
CA GLY A 164 -6.36 -15.29 24.46
C GLY A 164 -5.44 -14.92 23.30
N TRP A 165 -5.57 -13.69 22.80
CA TRP A 165 -4.78 -13.18 21.68
C TRP A 165 -3.40 -12.68 22.12
N SER A 166 -2.39 -12.91 21.29
CA SER A 166 -1.03 -12.36 21.45
C SER A 166 -0.61 -11.68 20.15
N GLU A 167 0.19 -10.62 20.25
CA GLU A 167 0.84 -10.00 19.09
C GLU A 167 1.96 -10.92 18.59
N VAL A 168 2.02 -11.17 17.28
CA VAL A 168 3.20 -11.78 16.65
C VAL A 168 4.21 -10.68 16.36
N ARG A 169 5.38 -10.81 16.97
CA ARG A 169 6.48 -9.83 16.93
C ARG A 169 7.72 -10.49 16.32
N VAL A 170 8.65 -9.68 15.82
CA VAL A 170 9.92 -10.14 15.28
C VAL A 170 11.05 -9.80 16.23
N GLY A 171 11.71 -10.83 16.75
CA GLY A 171 12.89 -10.74 17.61
C GLY A 171 14.14 -11.30 16.93
N ALA A 172 15.23 -11.41 17.70
CA ALA A 172 16.48 -12.03 17.26
C ALA A 172 16.94 -13.12 18.24
N ALA A 173 17.34 -14.27 17.68
CA ALA A 173 17.92 -15.37 18.45
C ALA A 173 18.97 -16.13 17.61
N GLY A 174 20.16 -16.35 18.17
CA GLY A 174 21.23 -17.08 17.48
C GLY A 174 21.68 -16.44 16.17
N GLY A 175 21.65 -15.10 16.08
CA GLY A 175 22.02 -14.35 14.89
C GLY A 175 20.99 -14.41 13.75
N ARG A 176 19.74 -14.77 14.03
CA ARG A 176 18.64 -14.85 13.05
C ARG A 176 17.40 -14.16 13.56
N LEU A 177 16.56 -13.72 12.63
CA LEU A 177 15.21 -13.26 12.95
C LEU A 177 14.34 -14.45 13.36
N VAL A 178 13.54 -14.25 14.40
CA VAL A 178 12.59 -15.25 14.91
C VAL A 178 11.27 -14.57 15.26
N GLU A 179 10.16 -15.26 15.05
CA GLU A 179 8.87 -14.82 15.58
C GLU A 179 8.82 -15.08 17.09
N VAL A 180 8.24 -14.13 17.82
CA VAL A 180 7.98 -14.24 19.26
C VAL A 180 6.60 -13.68 19.55
N LEU A 181 5.92 -14.25 20.54
CA LEU A 181 4.63 -13.75 20.98
C LEU A 181 4.82 -12.67 22.04
N GLY A 182 4.08 -11.57 21.90
CA GLY A 182 4.03 -10.46 22.84
C GLY A 182 2.60 -10.10 23.24
N PRO A 183 2.45 -9.18 24.20
CA PRO A 183 1.13 -8.71 24.60
C PRO A 183 0.47 -7.94 23.46
N LEU A 184 -0.81 -8.21 23.22
CA LEU A 184 -1.66 -7.43 22.32
C LEU A 184 -2.40 -6.36 23.14
N VAL A 185 -2.62 -5.15 22.60
CA VAL A 185 -3.32 -4.10 23.35
C VAL A 185 -4.83 -4.39 23.42
N PRO A 186 -5.54 -3.95 24.49
CA PRO A 186 -6.96 -4.30 24.67
C PRO A 186 -7.86 -3.98 23.46
N GLU A 187 -7.65 -2.85 22.80
CA GLU A 187 -8.42 -2.45 21.61
C GLU A 187 -8.27 -3.45 20.46
N GLN A 188 -7.07 -3.98 20.24
CA GLN A 188 -6.81 -4.99 19.20
C GLN A 188 -7.41 -6.35 19.58
N ILE A 189 -7.43 -6.70 20.88
CA ILE A 189 -8.11 -7.90 21.37
C ILE A 189 -9.60 -7.82 21.05
N ASP A 190 -10.24 -6.68 21.38
CA ASP A 190 -11.66 -6.45 21.09
C ASP A 190 -11.97 -6.58 19.59
N TRP A 191 -11.08 -6.09 18.72
CA TRP A 191 -11.22 -6.26 17.27
C TRP A 191 -11.13 -7.73 16.84
N CYS A 192 -10.16 -8.47 17.36
CA CYS A 192 -9.98 -9.87 17.00
C CYS A 192 -11.18 -10.70 17.45
N ASP A 193 -11.67 -10.50 18.68
CA ASP A 193 -12.86 -11.20 19.19
C ASP A 193 -14.13 -10.82 18.41
N ALA A 194 -14.24 -9.59 17.90
CA ALA A 194 -15.38 -9.18 17.08
C ALA A 194 -15.34 -9.75 15.64
N LEU A 195 -14.16 -9.79 15.01
CA LEU A 195 -14.00 -10.20 13.61
C LEU A 195 -13.91 -11.72 13.45
N VAL A 196 -13.25 -12.40 14.38
CA VAL A 196 -12.95 -13.84 14.31
C VAL A 196 -13.15 -14.52 15.68
N PRO A 197 -14.38 -14.48 16.24
CA PRO A 197 -14.67 -15.00 17.59
C PRO A 197 -14.35 -16.49 17.77
N ASP A 198 -14.48 -17.27 16.69
CA ASP A 198 -14.30 -18.72 16.69
C ASP A 198 -12.91 -19.15 16.20
N ALA A 199 -11.93 -18.24 16.22
CA ALA A 199 -10.56 -18.55 15.82
C ALA A 199 -10.00 -19.74 16.63
N ALA A 200 -9.47 -20.74 15.93
CA ALA A 200 -8.83 -21.88 16.55
C ALA A 200 -7.50 -21.48 17.20
N ILE A 201 -7.05 -22.23 18.20
CA ILE A 201 -5.70 -22.04 18.76
C ILE A 201 -4.66 -22.23 17.65
N GLY A 202 -3.73 -21.27 17.54
CA GLY A 202 -2.71 -21.17 16.50
C GLY A 202 -3.17 -20.45 15.23
N ALA A 203 -4.43 -20.00 15.15
CA ALA A 203 -4.89 -19.15 14.05
C ALA A 203 -4.22 -17.77 14.12
N ARG A 204 -3.96 -17.20 12.94
CA ARG A 204 -3.38 -15.87 12.72
C ARG A 204 -4.20 -15.13 11.68
#